data_AF-A0A3M7PVQ7-F1
#
_entry.id   AF-A0A3M7PVQ7-F1
#
_cell.length_a   1.000
_cell.length_b   1.000
_cell.length_c   1.000
_cell.angle_alpha   90.00
_cell.angle_beta   90.00
_cell.angle_gamma   90.00
#
_symmetry.space_group_name_H-M   'P 1'
#
loop_
_entity.id
_entity.type
_entity.pdbx_description
1 polymer ?
#
loop_
_entity_poly.entity_id
_entity_poly.type
_entity_poly.pdbx_seq_one_letter_code
_entity_poly.pdbx_strand_id
1 'polypeptide(L)'
;MFQLLQFTLLKSGDKKQNEIAKLLGVSPKCVSSTKKRYEETGSDSDRSRSGRPRKLTLRDENYIFREIRKDPTSSYQKLATDFNSKTQAVRISKYT
;
A
#
# COMPACT_ATOMS: atom_id res chain seq x y z
N MET A 1 11.70 -16.40 -3.00
CA MET A 1 12.59 -17.47 -3.51
C MET A 1 12.93 -17.28 -4.99
N PHE A 2 11.96 -17.03 -5.89
CA PHE A 2 12.24 -16.79 -7.33
C PHE A 2 12.92 -15.44 -7.66
N GLN A 3 12.72 -14.39 -6.87
CA GLN A 3 13.26 -13.04 -7.14
C GLN A 3 14.76 -12.92 -6.86
N LEU A 4 15.24 -13.50 -5.76
CA LEU A 4 16.68 -13.54 -5.42
C LEU A 4 17.51 -14.23 -6.52
N LEU A 5 16.93 -15.22 -7.20
CA LEU A 5 17.59 -15.98 -8.26
C LEU A 5 17.65 -15.21 -9.59
N GLN A 6 16.69 -14.32 -9.87
CA GLN A 6 16.79 -13.35 -10.99
C GLN A 6 17.92 -12.35 -10.74
N PHE A 7 18.04 -11.86 -9.51
CA PHE A 7 18.98 -10.81 -9.14
C PHE A 7 20.44 -11.26 -9.26
N THR A 8 20.77 -12.44 -8.73
CA THR A 8 22.14 -12.99 -8.80
C THR A 8 22.62 -13.19 -10.24
N LEU A 9 21.74 -13.65 -11.13
CA LEU A 9 22.03 -13.84 -12.56
C LEU A 9 22.17 -12.52 -13.33
N LEU A 10 21.47 -11.47 -12.92
CA LEU A 10 21.58 -10.14 -13.51
C LEU A 10 22.88 -9.43 -13.12
N LYS A 11 23.37 -9.67 -11.89
CA LYS A 11 24.58 -9.05 -11.36
C LYS A 11 25.88 -9.64 -11.91
N SER A 12 25.88 -10.90 -12.34
CA SER A 12 27.10 -11.55 -12.86
C SER A 12 27.51 -11.00 -14.23
N GLY A 13 26.63 -10.27 -14.94
CA GLY A 13 26.96 -9.58 -16.20
C GLY A 13 27.15 -10.50 -17.42
N ASP A 14 27.11 -11.82 -17.22
CA ASP A 14 27.56 -12.79 -18.22
C ASP A 14 26.52 -13.16 -19.30
N LYS A 15 25.23 -12.85 -19.09
CA LYS A 15 24.13 -13.39 -19.91
C LYS A 15 23.18 -12.32 -20.41
N LYS A 16 22.69 -12.49 -21.63
CA LYS A 16 21.65 -11.61 -22.19
C LYS A 16 20.33 -11.85 -21.45
N GLN A 17 19.50 -10.81 -21.31
CA GLN A 17 18.20 -10.89 -20.59
C GLN A 17 17.29 -12.02 -21.12
N ASN A 18 17.33 -12.30 -22.43
CA ASN A 18 16.55 -13.38 -23.04
C ASN A 18 17.04 -14.78 -22.63
N GLU A 19 18.34 -14.96 -22.42
CA GLU A 19 18.91 -16.23 -21.97
C GLU A 19 18.55 -16.47 -20.50
N ILE A 20 18.58 -15.40 -19.69
CA ILE A 20 18.10 -15.41 -18.31
C ILE A 20 16.61 -15.78 -18.25
N ALA A 21 15.79 -15.20 -19.13
CA ALA A 21 14.37 -15.50 -19.21
C ALA A 21 14.10 -16.98 -19.52
N LYS A 22 14.83 -17.55 -20.50
CA LYS A 22 14.75 -18.98 -20.85
C LYS A 22 15.21 -19.89 -19.70
N LEU A 23 16.33 -19.56 -19.07
CA LEU A 23 16.91 -20.33 -17.97
C LEU A 23 15.99 -20.38 -16.74
N LEU A 24 15.26 -19.30 -16.49
CA LEU A 24 14.34 -19.16 -15.35
C LEU A 24 12.89 -19.53 -15.68
N GLY A 25 12.56 -19.79 -16.95
CA GLY A 25 11.19 -20.07 -17.37
C GLY A 25 10.22 -18.89 -17.16
N VAL A 26 10.72 -17.64 -17.19
CA VAL A 26 9.93 -16.42 -16.96
C VAL A 26 9.82 -15.60 -18.24
N SER A 27 8.85 -14.68 -18.30
CA SER A 27 8.76 -13.77 -19.44
C SER A 27 9.95 -12.79 -19.48
N PRO A 28 10.45 -12.43 -20.66
CA PRO A 28 11.49 -11.39 -20.80
C PRO A 28 11.07 -10.04 -20.19
N LYS A 29 9.76 -9.74 -20.21
CA LYS A 29 9.17 -8.56 -19.58
C LYS A 29 9.42 -8.54 -18.07
N CYS A 30 9.30 -9.70 -17.41
CA CYS A 30 9.59 -9.85 -15.99
C CYS A 30 11.05 -9.47 -15.70
N VAL A 31 12.01 -10.07 -16.42
CA VAL A 31 13.45 -9.79 -16.27
C VAL A 31 13.76 -8.30 -16.47
N SER A 32 13.23 -7.68 -17.53
CA SER A 32 13.41 -6.26 -17.81
C SER A 32 12.85 -5.36 -16.70
N SER A 33 11.66 -5.67 -16.19
CA SER A 33 11.03 -4.91 -15.10
C SER A 33 11.78 -5.04 -13.77
N THR A 34 12.32 -6.23 -13.46
CA THR A 34 13.13 -6.48 -12.27
C THR A 34 14.45 -5.71 -12.36
N LYS A 35 15.12 -5.75 -13.53
CA LYS A 35 16.35 -4.98 -13.76
C LYS A 35 16.13 -3.49 -13.52
N LYS A 36 15.11 -2.91 -14.15
CA LYS A 36 14.77 -1.48 -13.98
C LYS A 36 14.48 -1.13 -12.52
N ARG A 37 13.69 -1.95 -11.81
CA ARG A 37 13.39 -1.75 -10.39
C ARG A 37 14.65 -1.76 -9.53
N TYR A 38 15.59 -2.66 -9.83
CA TYR A 38 16.86 -2.73 -9.12
C TYR A 38 17.73 -1.49 -9.37
N GLU A 39 17.83 -1.02 -10.62
CA GLU A 39 18.56 0.21 -10.95
C GLU A 39 17.97 1.44 -10.23
N GLU A 40 16.64 1.50 -10.06
CA GLU A 40 15.97 2.60 -9.36
C GLU A 40 16.08 2.55 -7.83
N THR A 41 15.97 1.35 -7.24
CA THR A 41 15.79 1.19 -5.78
C THR A 41 17.00 0.56 -5.09
N GLY A 42 17.92 -0.06 -5.84
CA GLY A 42 19.06 -0.81 -5.31
C GLY A 42 18.69 -2.11 -4.60
N SER A 43 17.42 -2.50 -4.62
CA SER A 43 16.88 -3.68 -3.92
C SER A 43 15.98 -4.50 -4.84
N ASP A 44 16.05 -5.82 -4.71
CA ASP A 44 15.14 -6.78 -5.36
C ASP A 44 13.90 -7.12 -4.50
N SER A 45 13.81 -6.57 -3.29
CA SER A 45 12.68 -6.79 -2.38
C SER A 45 11.36 -6.30 -2.96
N ASP A 46 10.29 -7.05 -2.72
CA ASP A 46 8.94 -6.60 -3.06
C ASP A 46 8.57 -5.30 -2.34
N ARG A 47 8.01 -4.34 -3.09
CA ARG A 47 7.52 -3.08 -2.53
C ARG A 47 6.23 -3.36 -1.76
N SER A 48 6.08 -2.74 -0.59
CA SER A 48 4.81 -2.74 0.13
C SER A 48 3.70 -2.16 -0.74
N ARG A 49 2.55 -2.84 -0.80
CA ARG A 49 1.38 -2.33 -1.52
C ARG A 49 0.81 -1.14 -0.75
N SER A 50 0.49 -0.06 -1.45
CA SER A 50 -0.11 1.15 -0.85
C SER A 50 -1.51 0.90 -0.28
N GLY A 51 -2.22 -0.10 -0.80
CA GLY A 51 -3.59 -0.41 -0.39
C GLY A 51 -4.58 0.69 -0.73
N ARG A 52 -5.82 0.56 -0.25
CA ARG A 52 -6.85 1.58 -0.39
C ARG A 52 -6.61 2.69 0.65
N PRO A 53 -6.65 3.98 0.27
CA PRO A 53 -6.59 5.06 1.23
C PRO A 53 -7.68 4.95 2.30
N ARG A 54 -7.36 5.35 3.53
CA ARG A 54 -8.33 5.39 4.62
C ARG A 54 -9.45 6.38 4.31
N LYS A 55 -10.66 6.06 4.75
CA LYS A 55 -11.82 6.94 4.59
C LYS A 55 -11.71 8.19 5.46
N LEU A 56 -11.18 8.04 6.67
CA LEU A 56 -10.98 9.13 7.62
C LEU A 56 -9.51 9.55 7.63
N THR A 57 -9.29 10.85 7.82
CA THR A 57 -7.97 11.40 8.09
C THR A 57 -7.64 11.28 9.58
N LEU A 58 -6.35 11.42 9.93
CA LEU A 58 -5.91 11.45 11.34
C LEU A 58 -6.60 12.57 12.14
N ARG A 59 -6.92 13.70 11.49
CA ARG A 59 -7.64 14.82 12.12
C ARG A 59 -9.07 14.41 12.48
N ASP A 60 -9.74 13.69 11.59
CA ASP A 60 -11.10 13.20 11.81
C ASP A 60 -11.14 12.18 12.93
N GLU A 61 -10.21 11.22 12.92
CA GLU A 61 -10.06 10.22 13.98
C GLU A 61 -9.85 10.90 15.35
N ASN A 62 -8.91 11.85 15.44
CA ASN A 62 -8.63 12.59 16.68
C ASN A 62 -9.83 13.40 17.17
N TYR A 63 -10.59 14.00 16.26
CA TYR A 63 -11.82 14.71 16.60
C TYR A 63 -12.85 13.75 17.22
N ILE A 64 -13.08 12.60 16.59
CA ILE A 64 -14.02 11.58 17.09
C ILE A 64 -13.58 11.09 18.47
N PHE A 65 -12.31 10.76 18.66
CA PHE A 65 -11.78 10.34 19.96
C PHE A 65 -11.93 11.42 21.03
N ARG A 66 -11.81 12.70 20.68
CA ARG A 66 -12.03 13.80 21.63
C ARG A 66 -13.49 13.89 22.05
N GLU A 67 -14.44 13.75 21.14
CA GLU A 67 -15.86 13.78 21.48
C GLU A 67 -16.26 12.56 22.34
N ILE A 68 -15.73 11.37 22.05
CA ILE A 68 -15.91 10.17 22.89
C ILE A 68 -15.34 10.40 24.30
N ARG A 69 -14.18 11.04 24.44
CA ARG A 69 -13.61 11.31 25.78
C ARG A 69 -14.41 12.33 26.59
N LYS A 70 -15.10 13.28 25.93
CA LYS A 70 -15.97 14.25 26.61
C LYS A 70 -17.23 13.62 27.15
N ASP A 71 -17.87 12.77 26.33
CA ASP A 71 -19.05 12.02 26.71
C ASP A 71 -18.90 10.56 26.24
N PRO A 72 -18.36 9.68 27.11
CA PRO A 72 -18.11 8.28 26.77
C PRO A 72 -19.40 7.46 26.62
N THR A 73 -20.55 8.01 27.02
CA THR A 73 -21.86 7.34 26.95
C THR A 73 -22.63 7.69 25.67
N SER A 74 -22.11 8.62 24.86
CA SER A 74 -22.75 9.01 23.61
C SER A 74 -22.85 7.85 22.61
N SER A 75 -24.03 7.69 22.01
CA SER A 75 -24.27 6.65 21.02
C SER A 75 -23.53 6.93 19.71
N TYR A 76 -23.18 5.86 18.99
CA TYR A 76 -22.53 5.97 17.69
C TYR A 76 -23.34 6.80 16.68
N GLN A 77 -24.66 6.60 16.64
CA GLN A 77 -25.56 7.33 15.74
C GLN A 77 -25.51 8.86 15.96
N LYS A 78 -25.44 9.27 17.22
CA LYS A 78 -25.30 10.68 17.61
C LYS A 78 -23.95 11.23 17.14
N LEU A 79 -22.86 10.54 17.47
CA LEU A 79 -21.50 10.93 17.06
C LEU A 79 -21.35 11.01 15.53
N ALA A 80 -21.89 10.04 14.79
CA ALA A 80 -21.86 10.04 13.33
C ALA A 80 -22.68 11.20 12.75
N THR A 81 -23.83 11.52 13.35
CA THR A 81 -24.65 12.67 12.91
C THR A 81 -23.94 13.99 13.19
N ASP A 82 -23.34 14.15 14.36
CA ASP A 82 -22.59 15.35 14.75
C ASP A 82 -21.31 15.55 13.93
N PHE A 83 -20.64 14.45 13.54
CA PHE A 83 -19.49 14.50 12.65
C PHE A 83 -19.90 14.90 11.21
N ASN A 84 -20.97 14.28 10.70
CA ASN A 84 -21.48 14.52 9.35
C ASN A 84 -22.11 15.91 9.18
N SER A 85 -22.57 16.55 10.26
CA SER A 85 -23.11 17.92 10.20
C SER A 85 -22.00 18.96 10.10
N LYS A 86 -20.81 18.69 10.63
CA LYS A 86 -19.66 19.61 10.64
C LYS A 86 -18.77 19.49 9.42
N THR A 87 -18.76 18.33 8.75
CA THR A 87 -17.85 18.05 7.64
C THR A 87 -18.62 17.64 6.39
N GLN A 88 -18.34 18.30 5.26
CA GLN A 88 -18.96 17.94 3.97
C GLN A 88 -18.09 16.99 3.13
N ALA A 89 -16.77 16.96 3.37
CA ALA A 89 -15.81 16.21 2.55
C ALA A 89 -15.81 14.70 2.82
N VAL A 90 -16.11 14.27 4.04
CA VAL A 90 -16.10 12.86 4.44
C VAL A 90 -17.33 12.58 5.30
N ARG A 91 -18.03 11.47 5.03
CA ARG A 91 -19.22 11.08 5.80
C ARG A 91 -19.08 9.68 6.38
N ILE A 92 -19.42 9.54 7.65
CA ILE A 92 -19.45 8.26 8.38
C ILE A 92 -20.85 7.67 8.29
N SER A 93 -20.95 6.34 8.18
CA SER A 93 -22.25 5.66 8.21
C SER A 93 -22.92 5.88 9.56
N LYS A 94 -24.25 6.02 9.60
CA LYS A 94 -24.99 6.07 10.87
C LYS A 94 -25.27 4.67 11.42
N TYR A 95 -25.07 3.65 10.59
CA TYR A 95 -25.34 2.25 10.90
C TYR A 95 -24.07 1.43 10.71
N THR A 96 -23.90 0.42 11.56
CA THR A 96 -22.91 -0.63 11.35
C THR A 96 -23.29 -1.50 10.17
#